data_AF-A0A2K3DPT6-F1
#
_entry.id   AF-A0A2K3DPT6-F1
#
_cell.length_a   1.000
_cell.length_b   1.000
_cell.length_c   1.000
_cell.angle_alpha   90.00
_cell.angle_beta   90.00
_cell.angle_gamma   90.00
#
_symmetry.space_group_name_H-M   'P 1'
#
loop_
_entity.id
_entity.type
_entity.pdbx_description
1 polymer ?
#
loop_
_entity_poly.entity_id
_entity_poly.type
_entity_poly.pdbx_seq_one_letter_code
_entity_poly.pdbx_strand_id
1 'polypeptide(L)'
;MLNLQRRGAIGATTPNTAARHRLGTPPAATPSRESASSLDDQVQRIIKERRRDVAMLGGSAPSRERKNPKAWKNMDALREYLEKPVGGQPGFIASVLNWLSQNGFVGLKEPRGLAGVYRWFLNLVPSNVHRISPARPYVRHPPPELVSQARSSPLPGLLLVAPESLAKAAVDVPGVLAMSSEEAVGRLTGLKALLPVIDVSHLVITEPRFYLGTPRAEVEACVCAYVNLLVDRHKLPSSLVQEMVWYDPGLPMVANDTGMCELRALWPEDLVDANAWEQSDPRELALAVRALSTRLR
;
A
#
# COMPACT_ATOMS: atom_id res chain seq x y z
N MET A 1 50.29 16.53 -42.75
CA MET A 1 50.80 17.86 -43.17
C MET A 1 50.12 18.91 -42.32
N LEU A 2 50.92 19.71 -41.58
CA LEU A 2 50.72 21.10 -41.10
C LEU A 2 49.36 21.52 -40.47
N ASN A 3 49.22 22.35 -39.45
CA ASN A 3 50.00 22.92 -38.33
C ASN A 3 49.04 23.94 -37.63
N LEU A 4 49.43 24.48 -36.47
CA LEU A 4 48.85 25.61 -35.68
C LEU A 4 47.64 25.30 -34.77
N GLN A 5 47.66 25.38 -33.43
CA GLN A 5 48.41 26.14 -32.41
C GLN A 5 47.92 27.59 -32.15
N ARG A 6 47.23 27.79 -31.00
CA ARG A 6 47.12 28.99 -30.12
C ARG A 6 46.41 28.49 -28.83
N ARG A 7 46.91 28.48 -27.59
CA ARG A 7 47.75 29.34 -26.72
C ARG A 7 47.13 30.68 -26.30
N GLY A 8 46.93 30.81 -24.99
CA GLY A 8 46.84 32.04 -24.17
C GLY A 8 45.64 32.02 -23.22
N ALA A 9 45.66 32.47 -21.97
CA ALA A 9 46.68 32.84 -20.97
C ALA A 9 45.88 33.05 -19.66
N ILE A 10 46.30 32.50 -18.52
CA ILE A 10 46.85 33.20 -17.34
C ILE A 10 46.01 34.39 -16.83
N GLY A 11 45.51 34.26 -15.60
CA GLY A 11 45.04 35.37 -14.76
C GLY A 11 44.90 34.90 -13.31
N ALA A 12 45.91 35.17 -12.50
CA ALA A 12 45.94 34.95 -11.05
C ALA A 12 45.77 36.28 -10.31
N THR A 13 44.98 36.32 -9.23
CA THR A 13 45.17 37.24 -8.09
C THR A 13 44.20 36.91 -6.93
N THR A 14 44.77 36.51 -5.79
CA THR A 14 44.24 36.71 -4.41
C THR A 14 44.53 38.18 -3.97
N PRO A 15 44.23 38.70 -2.74
CA PRO A 15 43.75 38.07 -1.50
C PRO A 15 42.73 38.90 -0.64
N ASN A 16 42.40 38.33 0.52
CA ASN A 16 42.18 39.00 1.83
C ASN A 16 40.82 39.68 2.12
N THR A 17 40.20 39.35 3.25
CA THR A 17 40.15 40.22 4.46
C THR A 17 39.16 39.66 5.49
N ALA A 18 39.62 39.68 6.74
CA ALA A 18 38.96 39.22 7.95
C ALA A 18 37.65 39.95 8.29
N ALA A 19 36.71 39.22 8.90
CA ALA A 19 35.73 39.80 9.82
C ALA A 19 35.43 38.80 10.94
N ARG A 20 36.13 38.99 12.07
CA ARG A 20 35.76 38.46 13.38
C ARG A 20 34.50 39.19 13.85
N HIS A 21 33.40 38.47 14.06
CA HIS A 21 32.36 38.91 14.99
C HIS A 21 32.13 37.82 16.04
N ARG A 22 32.56 38.14 17.27
CA ARG A 22 32.18 37.46 18.50
C ARG A 22 30.72 37.81 18.78
N LEU A 23 29.86 36.81 18.86
CA LEU A 23 28.54 36.92 19.48
C LEU A 23 28.53 36.06 20.74
N GLY A 24 28.18 36.70 21.85
CA GLY A 24 28.23 36.14 23.19
C GLY A 24 27.22 35.02 23.39
N THR A 25 27.66 34.01 24.12
CA THR A 25 26.84 33.01 24.81
C THR A 25 25.96 33.68 25.88
N PRO A 26 24.63 33.53 25.85
CA PRO A 26 23.76 33.85 26.97
C PRO A 26 23.82 32.76 28.06
N PRO A 27 23.63 33.11 29.34
CA PRO A 27 23.71 32.19 30.47
C PRO A 27 22.51 31.21 30.52
N ALA A 28 22.80 30.01 31.00
CA ALA A 28 21.86 28.91 31.17
C ALA A 28 20.72 29.29 32.15
N ALA A 29 19.48 29.23 31.67
CA ALA A 29 18.29 29.26 32.50
C ALA A 29 18.03 27.85 33.07
N THR A 30 18.06 27.75 34.39
CA THR A 30 17.69 26.54 35.15
C THR A 30 16.16 26.35 35.07
N PRO A 31 15.63 25.23 34.53
CA PRO A 31 14.21 24.94 34.63
C PRO A 31 13.89 24.40 36.02
N SER A 32 13.01 25.13 36.71
CA SER A 32 12.37 24.75 37.96
C SER A 32 11.71 23.37 37.84
N ARG A 33 12.08 22.50 38.77
CA ARG A 33 11.59 21.14 38.92
C ARG A 33 10.23 21.17 39.62
N GLU A 34 9.16 21.39 38.87
CA GLU A 34 7.78 21.26 39.36
C GLU A 34 7.01 20.21 38.55
N SER A 35 6.48 19.21 39.27
CA SER A 35 5.18 18.56 38.97
C SER A 35 5.08 17.54 37.83
N ALA A 36 6.00 16.58 37.74
CA ALA A 36 5.85 15.40 36.88
C ALA A 36 4.86 14.32 37.43
N SER A 37 4.41 14.41 38.68
CA SER A 37 3.53 13.38 39.28
C SER A 37 2.03 13.56 38.98
N SER A 38 1.61 14.72 38.46
CA SER A 38 0.18 15.04 38.28
C SER A 38 -0.41 14.45 36.98
N LEU A 39 0.40 14.37 35.93
CA LEU A 39 -0.03 13.95 34.60
C LEU A 39 -0.17 12.42 34.47
N ASP A 40 0.75 11.66 35.07
CA ASP A 40 0.69 10.20 35.08
C ASP A 40 -0.51 9.69 35.89
N ASP A 41 -0.83 10.33 37.01
CA ASP A 41 -2.02 10.01 37.80
C ASP A 41 -3.33 10.30 37.06
N GLN A 42 -3.35 11.30 36.19
CA GLN A 42 -4.51 11.65 35.37
C GLN A 42 -4.72 10.64 34.23
N VAL A 43 -3.64 10.19 33.59
CA VAL A 43 -3.68 9.16 32.54
C VAL A 43 -4.13 7.81 33.11
N GLN A 44 -3.66 7.44 34.31
CA GLN A 44 -4.07 6.19 34.96
C GLN A 44 -5.54 6.16 35.35
N ARG A 45 -6.15 7.31 35.72
CA ARG A 45 -7.61 7.38 35.96
C ARG A 45 -8.42 7.15 34.69
N ILE A 46 -8.03 7.78 33.58
CA ILE A 46 -8.74 7.67 32.30
C ILE A 46 -8.71 6.22 31.77
N ILE A 47 -7.58 5.53 31.93
CA ILE A 47 -7.44 4.11 31.54
C ILE A 47 -8.31 3.21 32.43
N LYS A 48 -8.42 3.51 33.72
CA LYS A 48 -9.21 2.72 34.68
C LYS A 48 -10.71 2.91 34.49
N GLU A 49 -11.18 4.10 34.12
CA GLU A 49 -12.59 4.34 33.79
C GLU A 49 -13.00 3.62 32.50
N ARG A 50 -12.20 3.72 31.42
CA ARG A 50 -12.52 3.02 30.16
C ARG A 50 -12.57 1.49 30.31
N ARG A 51 -11.80 0.90 31.23
CA ARG A 51 -11.88 -0.54 31.49
C ARG A 51 -13.16 -0.98 32.22
N ARG A 52 -13.80 -0.09 32.98
CA ARG A 52 -15.10 -0.40 33.63
C ARG A 52 -16.25 -0.33 32.62
N ASP A 53 -16.21 0.62 31.71
CA ASP A 53 -17.25 0.77 30.68
C ASP A 53 -17.27 -0.40 29.69
N VAL A 54 -16.10 -1.00 29.42
CA VAL A 54 -15.99 -2.20 28.58
C VAL A 54 -16.49 -3.47 29.30
N ALA A 55 -16.44 -3.53 30.63
CA ALA A 55 -16.93 -4.68 31.39
C ALA A 55 -18.46 -4.71 31.55
N MET A 56 -19.14 -3.56 31.43
CA MET A 56 -20.60 -3.44 31.55
C MET A 56 -21.37 -3.79 30.26
N LEU A 57 -20.69 -4.00 29.12
CA LEU A 57 -21.30 -4.36 27.83
C LEU A 57 -21.20 -5.86 27.50
N GLY A 58 -20.97 -6.71 28.50
CA GLY A 58 -20.93 -8.17 28.38
C GLY A 58 -22.30 -8.81 28.14
N GLY A 59 -22.98 -8.45 27.05
CA GLY A 59 -24.09 -9.22 26.49
C GLY A 59 -23.55 -10.40 25.69
N SER A 60 -23.92 -11.62 26.08
CA SER A 60 -23.59 -12.85 25.37
C SER A 60 -24.03 -12.76 23.90
N ALA A 61 -23.08 -12.70 22.97
CA ALA A 61 -23.37 -12.75 21.55
C ALA A 61 -23.87 -14.16 21.18
N PRO A 62 -24.93 -14.29 20.36
CA PRO A 62 -25.45 -15.58 19.96
C PRO A 62 -24.36 -16.37 19.23
N SER A 63 -24.08 -17.58 19.73
CA SER A 63 -23.13 -18.50 19.13
C SER A 63 -23.53 -18.78 17.69
N ARG A 64 -22.77 -18.23 16.73
CA ARG A 64 -22.95 -18.54 15.32
C ARG A 64 -22.51 -19.98 15.10
N GLU A 65 -23.48 -20.88 14.95
CA GLU A 65 -23.22 -22.24 14.47
C GLU A 65 -22.40 -22.18 13.19
N ARG A 66 -21.22 -22.81 13.21
CA ARG A 66 -20.39 -22.99 12.02
C ARG A 66 -21.12 -23.91 11.05
N LYS A 67 -21.74 -23.32 10.02
CA LYS A 67 -22.42 -24.07 8.96
C LYS A 67 -21.37 -24.78 8.10
N ASN A 68 -21.45 -26.11 8.07
CA ASN A 68 -20.53 -26.95 7.32
C ASN A 68 -21.03 -27.08 5.87
N PRO A 69 -20.30 -26.57 4.85
CA PRO A 69 -20.77 -26.57 3.46
C PRO A 69 -20.98 -27.98 2.88
N LYS A 70 -20.39 -29.01 3.51
CA LYS A 70 -20.59 -30.42 3.14
C LYS A 70 -21.93 -31.02 3.61
N ALA A 71 -22.70 -30.30 4.44
CA ALA A 71 -24.00 -30.76 4.90
C ALA A 71 -25.11 -30.61 3.84
N TRP A 72 -24.86 -29.83 2.79
CA TRP A 72 -25.83 -29.56 1.73
C TRP A 72 -25.63 -30.58 0.61
N LYS A 73 -26.53 -31.56 0.53
CA LYS A 73 -26.42 -32.64 -0.46
C LYS A 73 -26.57 -32.09 -1.89
N ASN A 74 -27.50 -31.15 -2.14
CA ASN A 74 -27.85 -30.66 -3.48
C ASN A 74 -28.14 -29.14 -3.46
N MET A 75 -27.92 -28.43 -4.57
CA MET A 75 -28.17 -26.98 -4.72
C MET A 75 -29.65 -26.61 -4.55
N ASP A 76 -30.57 -27.53 -4.86
CA ASP A 76 -32.01 -27.30 -4.68
C ASP A 76 -32.42 -27.23 -3.20
N ALA A 77 -31.74 -27.96 -2.33
CA ALA A 77 -31.97 -27.90 -0.88
C ALA A 77 -31.49 -26.56 -0.28
N LEU A 78 -30.45 -25.96 -0.88
CA LEU A 78 -30.00 -24.61 -0.52
C LEU A 78 -31.01 -23.56 -0.98
N ARG A 79 -31.57 -23.73 -2.19
CA ARG A 79 -32.59 -22.83 -2.76
C ARG A 79 -33.88 -22.85 -1.95
N GLU A 80 -34.40 -24.03 -1.64
CA GLU A 80 -35.60 -24.20 -0.81
C GLU A 80 -35.40 -23.61 0.61
N TYR A 81 -34.19 -23.72 1.17
CA TYR A 81 -33.84 -23.13 2.46
C TYR A 81 -33.77 -21.59 2.42
N LEU A 82 -33.37 -21.00 1.29
CA LEU A 82 -33.32 -19.54 1.10
C LEU A 82 -34.70 -18.94 0.82
N GLU A 83 -35.62 -19.75 0.29
CA GLU A 83 -37.00 -19.35 -0.03
C GLU A 83 -37.96 -19.54 1.15
N LYS A 84 -37.71 -20.49 2.07
CA LYS A 84 -38.59 -20.70 3.22
C LYS A 84 -38.48 -19.56 4.26
N PRO A 85 -39.60 -18.94 4.66
CA PRO A 85 -39.62 -17.93 5.72
C PRO A 85 -39.33 -18.61 7.06
N VAL A 86 -38.22 -18.24 7.70
CA VAL A 86 -37.89 -18.68 9.06
C VAL A 86 -38.48 -17.67 10.03
N GLY A 87 -39.53 -18.06 10.77
CA GLY A 87 -40.05 -17.28 11.90
C GLY A 87 -40.84 -16.01 11.52
N GLY A 88 -41.69 -16.07 10.48
CA GLY A 88 -42.62 -14.97 10.17
C GLY A 88 -42.00 -13.72 9.52
N GLN A 89 -40.71 -13.77 9.17
CA GLN A 89 -40.08 -12.74 8.34
C GLN A 89 -39.95 -13.19 6.88
N PRO A 90 -40.11 -12.28 5.90
CA PRO A 90 -39.97 -12.59 4.49
C PRO A 90 -38.55 -13.10 4.19
N GLY A 91 -38.43 -14.13 3.34
CA GLY A 91 -37.16 -14.77 3.00
C GLY A 91 -36.09 -13.78 2.53
N PHE A 92 -34.82 -14.19 2.59
CA PHE A 92 -33.66 -13.31 2.35
C PHE A 92 -33.76 -12.54 1.03
N ILE A 93 -34.21 -13.20 -0.04
CA ILE A 93 -34.38 -12.58 -1.36
C ILE A 93 -35.53 -11.56 -1.37
N ALA A 94 -36.65 -11.87 -0.72
CA ALA A 94 -37.79 -10.95 -0.59
C ALA A 94 -37.42 -9.72 0.25
N SER A 95 -36.59 -9.90 1.28
CA SER A 95 -36.04 -8.80 2.09
C SER A 95 -35.07 -7.92 1.29
N VAL A 96 -34.23 -8.51 0.42
CA VAL A 96 -33.31 -7.78 -0.47
C VAL A 96 -34.08 -6.99 -1.54
N LEU A 97 -35.13 -7.58 -2.14
CA LEU A 97 -35.96 -6.90 -3.14
C LEU A 97 -36.77 -5.75 -2.53
N ASN A 98 -37.34 -5.93 -1.32
CA ASN A 98 -38.02 -4.84 -0.61
C ASN A 98 -37.05 -3.70 -0.23
N TRP A 99 -35.81 -4.04 0.14
CA TRP A 99 -34.79 -3.04 0.50
C TRP A 99 -34.27 -2.27 -0.72
N LEU A 100 -34.05 -2.94 -1.86
CA LEU A 100 -33.69 -2.28 -3.13
C LEU A 100 -34.81 -1.36 -3.62
N SER A 101 -36.06 -1.79 -3.50
CA SER A 101 -37.23 -0.97 -3.86
C SER A 101 -37.37 0.28 -2.98
N GLN A 102 -36.97 0.21 -1.70
CA GLN A 102 -37.07 1.34 -0.76
C GLN A 102 -35.91 2.34 -0.88
N ASN A 103 -34.73 1.92 -1.37
CA ASN A 103 -33.55 2.78 -1.50
C ASN A 103 -33.22 3.19 -2.95
N GLY A 104 -33.93 2.64 -3.94
CA GLY A 104 -33.62 2.86 -5.36
C GLY A 104 -34.20 4.11 -6.00
N PHE A 105 -35.28 4.72 -5.48
CA PHE A 105 -36.05 5.69 -6.30
C PHE A 105 -36.69 6.91 -5.61
N VAL A 106 -36.39 7.27 -4.36
CA VAL A 106 -36.92 8.52 -3.78
C VAL A 106 -35.85 9.26 -2.97
N GLY A 107 -35.67 10.55 -3.30
CA GLY A 107 -34.56 11.39 -2.87
C GLY A 107 -34.39 11.55 -1.36
N LEU A 108 -33.12 11.50 -0.92
CA LEU A 108 -32.68 11.90 0.42
C LEU A 108 -31.34 12.65 0.33
N LYS A 109 -31.17 13.61 1.26
CA LYS A 109 -30.16 14.68 1.29
C LYS A 109 -28.79 14.30 1.87
N GLU A 110 -28.47 13.01 2.07
CA GLU A 110 -27.13 12.57 2.51
C GLU A 110 -26.74 11.24 1.82
N PRO A 111 -25.47 11.04 1.41
CA PRO A 111 -25.13 10.01 0.46
C PRO A 111 -24.98 8.65 1.15
N ARG A 112 -25.90 7.72 0.83
CA ARG A 112 -25.60 6.29 0.85
C ARG A 112 -25.78 5.74 -0.57
N GLY A 113 -24.87 6.16 -1.44
CA GLY A 113 -24.79 5.74 -2.83
C GLY A 113 -24.13 4.37 -3.01
N LEU A 114 -23.77 4.07 -4.26
CA LEU A 114 -23.11 2.84 -4.75
C LEU A 114 -21.95 2.33 -3.88
N ALA A 115 -21.21 3.22 -3.20
CA ALA A 115 -20.17 2.85 -2.24
C ALA A 115 -20.68 1.98 -1.08
N GLY A 116 -21.93 2.17 -0.63
CA GLY A 116 -22.56 1.33 0.39
C GLY A 116 -22.94 -0.06 -0.15
N VAL A 117 -23.41 -0.12 -1.40
CA VAL A 117 -23.74 -1.37 -2.10
C VAL A 117 -22.47 -2.18 -2.37
N TYR A 118 -21.40 -1.52 -2.80
CA TYR A 118 -20.07 -2.10 -3.01
C TYR A 118 -19.47 -2.65 -1.70
N ARG A 119 -19.55 -1.87 -0.61
CA ARG A 119 -19.07 -2.31 0.72
C ARG A 119 -19.89 -3.48 1.28
N TRP A 120 -21.17 -3.59 0.95
CA TRP A 120 -21.99 -4.74 1.28
C TRP A 120 -21.66 -5.96 0.40
N PHE A 121 -21.44 -5.77 -0.91
CA PHE A 121 -21.01 -6.82 -1.84
C PHE A 121 -19.68 -7.44 -1.42
N LEU A 122 -18.70 -6.62 -1.02
CA LEU A 122 -17.41 -7.09 -0.49
C LEU A 122 -17.53 -7.90 0.81
N ASN A 123 -18.61 -7.71 1.59
CA ASN A 123 -18.90 -8.50 2.79
C ASN A 123 -19.64 -9.83 2.49
N LEU A 124 -20.24 -9.96 1.31
CA LEU A 124 -20.94 -11.18 0.87
C LEU A 124 -20.04 -12.16 0.12
N VAL A 125 -18.93 -11.68 -0.48
CA VAL A 125 -17.89 -12.56 -1.00
C VAL A 125 -17.21 -13.25 0.20
N PRO A 126 -17.19 -14.59 0.29
CA PRO A 126 -16.53 -15.29 1.39
C PRO A 126 -15.09 -14.78 1.52
N SER A 127 -14.77 -14.21 2.68
CA SER A 127 -13.55 -13.44 2.95
C SER A 127 -12.25 -14.25 2.94
N ASN A 128 -12.21 -15.41 2.28
CA ASN A 128 -10.98 -16.12 1.98
C ASN A 128 -10.07 -15.35 1.01
N VAL A 129 -10.55 -14.26 0.40
CA VAL A 129 -9.75 -13.38 -0.47
C VAL A 129 -9.02 -12.28 0.33
N HIS A 130 -9.25 -12.13 1.65
CA HIS A 130 -8.52 -11.17 2.50
C HIS A 130 -7.05 -11.56 2.82
N ARG A 131 -6.52 -12.63 2.22
CA ARG A 131 -5.09 -13.01 2.30
C ARG A 131 -4.66 -13.81 1.06
N ILE A 132 -4.56 -13.15 -0.07
CA ILE A 132 -3.61 -13.55 -1.11
C ILE A 132 -2.66 -12.37 -1.37
N SER A 133 -2.14 -11.72 -0.32
CA SER A 133 -0.74 -12.05 -0.05
C SER A 133 -0.64 -13.47 0.46
N PRO A 134 0.19 -14.35 -0.15
CA PRO A 134 0.57 -15.59 0.54
C PRO A 134 0.94 -15.15 1.95
N ALA A 135 0.32 -15.73 2.97
CA ALA A 135 0.63 -15.43 4.37
C ALA A 135 2.15 -15.28 4.45
N ARG A 136 2.66 -14.04 4.67
CA ARG A 136 4.10 -13.75 4.61
C ARG A 136 4.77 -14.86 5.43
N PRO A 137 5.50 -15.79 4.80
CA PRO A 137 5.73 -17.10 5.38
C PRO A 137 6.68 -16.94 6.57
N TYR A 138 6.12 -16.81 7.77
CA TYR A 138 6.82 -16.36 8.98
C TYR A 138 7.57 -15.03 8.78
N VAL A 139 7.57 -14.15 9.79
CA VAL A 139 8.63 -13.14 9.87
C VAL A 139 9.91 -13.92 10.16
N ARG A 140 10.60 -14.40 9.12
CA ARG A 140 11.94 -14.95 9.28
C ARG A 140 12.80 -13.79 9.76
N HIS A 141 13.14 -13.82 11.03
CA HIS A 141 14.18 -12.95 11.55
C HIS A 141 15.45 -13.25 10.74
N PRO A 142 16.08 -12.24 10.12
CA PRO A 142 17.29 -12.47 9.37
C PRO A 142 18.36 -13.04 10.31
N PRO A 143 19.17 -14.02 9.86
CA PRO A 143 20.33 -14.48 10.61
C PRO A 143 21.19 -13.30 11.07
N PRO A 144 21.76 -13.34 12.30
CA PRO A 144 22.56 -12.24 12.84
C PRO A 144 23.80 -11.94 11.98
N GLU A 145 24.31 -12.95 11.27
CA GLU A 145 25.39 -12.82 10.30
C GLU A 145 25.01 -11.89 9.15
N LEU A 146 23.82 -12.05 8.56
CA LEU A 146 23.34 -11.18 7.49
C LEU A 146 23.11 -9.75 7.98
N VAL A 147 22.64 -9.57 9.21
CA VAL A 147 22.49 -8.23 9.82
C VAL A 147 23.85 -7.57 9.99
N SER A 148 24.86 -8.31 10.43
CA SER A 148 26.22 -7.81 10.59
C SER A 148 26.83 -7.42 9.25
N GLN A 149 26.63 -8.25 8.21
CA GLN A 149 27.05 -7.95 6.85
C GLN A 149 26.32 -6.73 6.29
N ALA A 150 25.01 -6.63 6.48
CA ALA A 150 24.21 -5.47 6.07
C ALA A 150 24.67 -4.18 6.76
N ARG A 151 25.05 -4.22 8.05
CA ARG A 151 25.61 -3.06 8.78
C ARG A 151 26.95 -2.60 8.22
N SER A 152 27.77 -3.53 7.73
CA SER A 152 29.05 -3.21 7.09
C SER A 152 28.92 -2.73 5.64
N SER A 153 27.75 -2.93 5.03
CA SER A 153 27.45 -2.51 3.66
C SER A 153 27.12 -1.01 3.60
N PRO A 154 27.46 -0.31 2.50
CA PRO A 154 27.01 1.07 2.28
C PRO A 154 25.52 1.15 1.88
N LEU A 155 24.90 0.03 1.50
CA LEU A 155 23.54 -0.02 0.95
C LEU A 155 22.43 0.48 1.88
N PRO A 156 22.43 0.25 3.22
CA PRO A 156 21.37 0.77 4.09
C PRO A 156 21.24 2.29 4.02
N GLY A 157 22.35 3.01 3.91
CA GLY A 157 22.36 4.46 3.78
C GLY A 157 21.84 4.93 2.42
N LEU A 158 22.16 4.20 1.35
CA LEU A 158 21.68 4.51 -0.01
C LEU A 158 20.19 4.21 -0.19
N LEU A 159 19.74 3.10 0.37
CA LEU A 159 18.34 2.66 0.33
C LEU A 159 17.49 3.31 1.42
N LEU A 160 18.07 4.13 2.31
CA LEU A 160 17.39 4.78 3.45
C LEU A 160 16.62 3.79 4.35
N VAL A 161 17.22 2.63 4.61
CA VAL A 161 16.58 1.53 5.34
C VAL A 161 17.43 1.08 6.50
N ALA A 162 16.77 0.50 7.51
CA ALA A 162 17.48 -0.17 8.59
C ALA A 162 18.27 -1.37 8.05
N PRO A 163 19.48 -1.64 8.57
CA PRO A 163 20.27 -2.82 8.20
C PRO A 163 19.49 -4.14 8.36
N GLU A 164 18.57 -4.21 9.33
CA GLU A 164 17.70 -5.36 9.56
C GLU A 164 16.72 -5.59 8.40
N SER A 165 16.19 -4.51 7.81
CA SER A 165 15.33 -4.58 6.62
C SER A 165 16.11 -5.05 5.39
N LEU A 166 17.33 -4.55 5.21
CA LEU A 166 18.21 -5.00 4.13
C LEU A 166 18.61 -6.47 4.31
N ALA A 167 18.94 -6.89 5.54
CA ALA A 167 19.25 -8.27 5.85
C ALA A 167 18.06 -9.20 5.59
N LYS A 168 16.83 -8.72 5.86
CA LYS A 168 15.61 -9.45 5.50
C LYS A 168 15.44 -9.58 3.99
N ALA A 169 15.68 -8.49 3.24
CA ALA A 169 15.69 -8.54 1.77
C ALA A 169 16.75 -9.52 1.24
N ALA A 170 17.91 -9.62 1.90
CA ALA A 170 18.98 -10.55 1.55
C ALA A 170 18.60 -12.03 1.75
N VAL A 171 17.64 -12.34 2.63
CA VAL A 171 17.08 -13.70 2.74
C VAL A 171 16.34 -14.09 1.45
N ASP A 172 15.65 -13.13 0.84
CA ASP A 172 14.90 -13.33 -0.40
C ASP A 172 15.78 -13.19 -1.65
N VAL A 173 16.79 -12.33 -1.60
CA VAL A 173 17.72 -12.02 -2.69
C VAL A 173 19.15 -12.02 -2.14
N PRO A 174 19.82 -13.19 -2.05
CA PRO A 174 21.15 -13.30 -1.44
C PRO A 174 22.21 -12.39 -2.09
N GLY A 175 22.09 -12.13 -3.40
CA GLY A 175 22.99 -11.25 -4.13
C GLY A 175 22.91 -9.76 -3.75
N VAL A 176 21.89 -9.34 -3.00
CA VAL A 176 21.67 -7.91 -2.69
C VAL A 176 22.81 -7.31 -1.88
N LEU A 177 23.42 -8.07 -0.96
CA LEU A 177 24.52 -7.57 -0.13
C LEU A 177 25.84 -7.44 -0.89
N ALA A 178 25.96 -8.12 -2.03
CA ALA A 178 27.11 -8.02 -2.93
C ALA A 178 26.90 -6.96 -4.02
N MET A 179 25.73 -6.31 -4.07
CA MET A 179 25.42 -5.27 -5.05
C MET A 179 26.33 -4.05 -4.83
N SER A 180 26.91 -3.54 -5.92
CA SER A 180 27.69 -2.31 -5.86
C SER A 180 26.77 -1.11 -5.58
N SER A 181 27.32 -0.08 -4.92
CA SER A 181 26.60 1.18 -4.70
C SER A 181 26.13 1.82 -6.01
N GLU A 182 26.92 1.69 -7.08
CA GLU A 182 26.58 2.22 -8.41
C GLU A 182 25.35 1.54 -9.00
N GLU A 183 25.27 0.21 -8.93
CA GLU A 183 24.11 -0.55 -9.41
C GLU A 183 22.85 -0.22 -8.59
N ALA A 184 22.99 -0.10 -7.26
CA ALA A 184 21.89 0.27 -6.37
C ALA A 184 21.35 1.68 -6.70
N VAL A 185 22.24 2.67 -6.86
CA VAL A 185 21.86 4.03 -7.27
C VAL A 185 21.23 4.03 -8.66
N GLY A 186 21.79 3.28 -9.61
CA GLY A 186 21.24 3.14 -10.96
C GLY A 186 19.80 2.63 -10.95
N ARG A 187 19.52 1.59 -10.14
CA ARG A 187 18.17 1.05 -9.97
C ARG A 187 17.21 2.06 -9.34
N LEU A 188 17.61 2.71 -8.24
CA LEU A 188 16.76 3.68 -7.56
C LEU A 188 16.44 4.89 -8.44
N THR A 189 17.44 5.42 -9.14
CA THR A 189 17.26 6.58 -10.04
C THR A 189 16.41 6.22 -11.25
N GLY A 190 16.59 5.04 -11.84
CA GLY A 190 15.74 4.53 -12.92
C GLY A 190 14.27 4.39 -12.49
N LEU A 191 14.04 3.77 -11.33
CA LEU A 191 12.68 3.67 -10.76
C LEU A 191 12.09 5.04 -10.44
N LYS A 192 12.89 5.98 -9.92
CA LYS A 192 12.42 7.33 -9.58
C LYS A 192 12.06 8.14 -10.82
N ALA A 193 12.73 7.92 -11.95
CA ALA A 193 12.36 8.54 -13.22
C ALA A 193 10.99 8.06 -13.73
N LEU A 194 10.68 6.77 -13.52
CA LEU A 194 9.40 6.18 -13.91
C LEU A 194 8.26 6.49 -12.91
N LEU A 195 8.59 6.59 -11.63
CA LEU A 195 7.65 6.74 -10.51
C LEU A 195 8.05 7.95 -9.64
N PRO A 196 7.93 9.19 -10.16
CA PRO A 196 8.48 10.39 -9.52
C PRO A 196 7.84 10.74 -8.17
N VAL A 197 6.60 10.31 -7.90
CA VAL A 197 5.88 10.61 -6.65
C VAL A 197 6.23 9.60 -5.56
N ILE A 198 6.59 8.38 -5.93
CA ILE A 198 6.78 7.27 -4.98
C ILE A 198 8.14 7.32 -4.27
N ASP A 199 8.17 6.92 -3.01
CA ASP A 199 9.42 6.53 -2.35
C ASP A 199 9.84 5.12 -2.80
N VAL A 200 10.82 5.09 -3.70
CA VAL A 200 11.38 3.86 -4.28
C VAL A 200 12.01 2.92 -3.24
N SER A 201 12.44 3.46 -2.09
CA SER A 201 12.99 2.69 -0.97
C SER A 201 11.97 1.71 -0.40
N HIS A 202 10.71 2.14 -0.32
CA HIS A 202 9.61 1.29 0.12
C HIS A 202 9.37 0.13 -0.84
N LEU A 203 9.42 0.39 -2.16
CA LEU A 203 9.20 -0.62 -3.19
C LEU A 203 10.25 -1.72 -3.11
N VAL A 204 11.54 -1.34 -3.07
CA VAL A 204 12.65 -2.29 -3.05
C VAL A 204 12.68 -3.14 -1.79
N ILE A 205 12.22 -2.63 -0.65
CA ILE A 205 12.14 -3.42 0.60
C ILE A 205 10.89 -4.30 0.65
N THR A 206 9.80 -3.84 0.08
CA THR A 206 8.53 -4.59 0.12
C THR A 206 8.55 -5.76 -0.85
N GLU A 207 9.14 -5.58 -2.04
CA GLU A 207 9.24 -6.59 -3.08
C GLU A 207 10.69 -6.71 -3.63
N PRO A 208 11.67 -7.12 -2.79
CA PRO A 208 13.09 -7.10 -3.16
C PRO A 208 13.41 -8.04 -4.33
N ARG A 209 12.68 -9.16 -4.45
CA ARG A 209 12.90 -10.15 -5.52
C ARG A 209 12.74 -9.53 -6.90
N PHE A 210 11.70 -8.73 -7.08
CA PHE A 210 11.46 -8.05 -8.33
C PHE A 210 12.45 -6.91 -8.52
N TYR A 211 12.47 -5.93 -7.61
CA TYR A 211 13.21 -4.68 -7.84
C TYR A 211 14.74 -4.80 -7.71
N LEU A 212 15.25 -5.72 -6.90
CA LEU A 212 16.68 -5.92 -6.66
C LEU A 212 17.20 -7.23 -7.26
N GLY A 213 16.37 -8.27 -7.34
CA GLY A 213 16.77 -9.59 -7.84
C GLY A 213 16.68 -9.76 -9.36
N THR A 214 15.91 -8.92 -10.06
CA THR A 214 15.73 -8.98 -11.52
C THR A 214 16.67 -7.99 -12.21
N PRO A 215 17.16 -8.22 -13.45
CA PRO A 215 17.99 -7.24 -14.16
C PRO A 215 17.31 -5.86 -14.25
N ARG A 216 18.09 -4.79 -14.05
CA ARG A 216 17.58 -3.41 -14.00
C ARG A 216 16.71 -3.05 -15.22
N ALA A 217 17.19 -3.36 -16.42
CA ALA A 217 16.49 -3.06 -17.67
C ALA A 217 15.12 -3.75 -17.77
N GLU A 218 15.00 -4.97 -17.26
CA GLU A 218 13.74 -5.72 -17.26
C GLU A 218 12.72 -5.12 -16.28
N VAL A 219 13.19 -4.71 -15.10
CA VAL A 219 12.34 -4.03 -14.11
C VAL A 219 11.83 -2.71 -14.67
N GLU A 220 12.71 -1.88 -15.23
CA GLU A 220 12.33 -0.59 -15.83
C GLU A 220 11.36 -0.78 -17.00
N ALA A 221 11.60 -1.75 -17.88
CA ALA A 221 10.69 -2.06 -18.99
C ALA A 221 9.31 -2.52 -18.49
N CYS A 222 9.26 -3.37 -17.46
CA CYS A 222 8.02 -3.85 -16.87
C CYS A 222 7.22 -2.72 -16.21
N VAL A 223 7.87 -1.87 -15.42
CA VAL A 223 7.23 -0.71 -14.78
C VAL A 223 6.75 0.30 -15.83
N CYS A 224 7.56 0.59 -16.85
CA CYS A 224 7.18 1.47 -17.95
C CYS A 224 5.95 0.93 -18.71
N ALA A 225 5.95 -0.36 -19.06
CA ALA A 225 4.81 -1.00 -19.72
C ALA A 225 3.54 -0.92 -18.86
N TYR A 226 3.65 -1.12 -17.55
CA TYR A 226 2.55 -0.98 -16.61
C TYR A 226 2.00 0.46 -16.56
N VAL A 227 2.86 1.46 -16.46
CA VAL A 227 2.45 2.88 -16.44
C VAL A 227 1.74 3.23 -17.75
N ASN A 228 2.30 2.86 -18.91
CA ASN A 228 1.70 3.12 -20.21
C ASN A 228 0.33 2.42 -20.36
N LEU A 229 0.21 1.19 -19.85
CA LEU A 229 -1.07 0.46 -19.85
C LEU A 229 -2.14 1.25 -19.09
N LEU A 230 -1.86 1.66 -17.85
CA LEU A 230 -2.90 2.29 -17.02
C LEU A 230 -3.14 3.76 -17.40
N VAL A 231 -2.09 4.53 -17.66
CA VAL A 231 -2.19 5.96 -17.95
C VAL A 231 -2.59 6.20 -19.40
N ASP A 232 -1.85 5.64 -20.36
CA ASP A 232 -2.08 5.99 -21.77
C ASP A 232 -3.27 5.24 -22.35
N ARG A 233 -3.38 3.93 -22.06
CA ARG A 233 -4.44 3.10 -22.63
C ARG A 233 -5.74 3.18 -21.84
N HIS A 234 -5.68 3.09 -20.52
CA HIS A 234 -6.88 3.14 -19.68
C HIS A 234 -7.18 4.51 -19.06
N LYS A 235 -6.39 5.54 -19.38
CA LYS A 235 -6.67 6.94 -18.99
C LYS A 235 -6.80 7.16 -17.48
N LEU A 236 -6.13 6.34 -16.67
CA LEU A 236 -6.07 6.57 -15.22
C LEU A 236 -5.13 7.75 -14.93
N PRO A 237 -5.44 8.59 -13.92
CA PRO A 237 -4.54 9.63 -13.46
C PRO A 237 -3.18 9.06 -13.05
N SER A 238 -2.09 9.69 -13.50
CA SER A 238 -0.73 9.23 -13.21
C SER A 238 -0.42 9.21 -11.70
N SER A 239 -0.96 10.15 -10.92
CA SER A 239 -0.86 10.15 -9.45
C SER A 239 -1.51 8.92 -8.83
N LEU A 240 -2.73 8.58 -9.25
CA LEU A 240 -3.47 7.41 -8.77
C LEU A 240 -2.72 6.11 -9.09
N VAL A 241 -2.21 5.96 -10.31
CA VAL A 241 -1.42 4.78 -10.72
C VAL A 241 -0.19 4.61 -9.85
N GLN A 242 0.49 5.71 -9.53
CA GLN A 242 1.65 5.68 -8.64
C GLN A 242 1.25 5.31 -7.20
N GLU A 243 0.14 5.84 -6.69
CA GLU A 243 -0.37 5.44 -5.37
C GLU A 243 -0.79 3.96 -5.32
N MET A 244 -1.36 3.42 -6.40
CA MET A 244 -1.65 1.98 -6.51
C MET A 244 -0.38 1.14 -6.38
N VAL A 245 0.72 1.54 -7.04
CA VAL A 245 2.02 0.85 -6.94
C VAL A 245 2.63 0.99 -5.55
N TRP A 246 2.44 2.13 -4.88
CA TRP A 246 2.86 2.30 -3.50
C TRP A 246 2.22 1.26 -2.56
N TYR A 247 0.91 1.06 -2.69
CA TYR A 247 0.17 0.13 -1.85
C TYR A 247 0.36 -1.33 -2.25
N ASP A 248 0.58 -1.59 -3.53
CA ASP A 248 0.87 -2.91 -4.05
C ASP A 248 2.11 -2.89 -4.97
N PRO A 249 3.33 -2.97 -4.40
CA PRO A 249 4.56 -2.92 -5.18
C PRO A 249 4.73 -4.03 -6.20
N GLY A 250 4.00 -5.15 -6.07
CA GLY A 250 4.02 -6.24 -7.03
C GLY A 250 3.02 -6.07 -8.18
N LEU A 251 2.19 -5.02 -8.17
CA LEU A 251 1.14 -4.79 -9.15
C LEU A 251 1.66 -4.72 -10.61
N PRO A 252 2.82 -4.08 -10.91
CA PRO A 252 3.36 -4.05 -12.27
C PRO A 252 3.61 -5.43 -12.90
N MET A 253 3.86 -6.46 -12.07
CA MET A 253 4.13 -7.82 -12.55
C MET A 253 2.86 -8.61 -12.91
N VAL A 254 1.73 -8.21 -12.33
CA VAL A 254 0.47 -8.96 -12.41
C VAL A 254 -0.55 -8.30 -13.31
N ALA A 255 -0.60 -6.96 -13.30
CA ALA A 255 -1.58 -6.18 -14.05
C ALA A 255 -1.45 -6.45 -15.55
N ASN A 256 -2.58 -6.64 -16.21
CA ASN A 256 -2.66 -6.84 -17.65
C ASN A 256 -3.90 -6.16 -18.24
N ASP A 257 -3.89 -6.04 -19.56
CA ASP A 257 -4.95 -5.39 -20.31
C ASP A 257 -6.32 -6.08 -20.12
N THR A 258 -6.33 -7.41 -20.06
CA THR A 258 -7.55 -8.21 -19.85
C THR A 258 -8.22 -7.87 -18.53
N GLY A 259 -7.46 -7.84 -17.42
CA GLY A 259 -7.97 -7.49 -16.11
C GLY A 259 -8.53 -6.07 -16.04
N MET A 260 -7.90 -5.13 -16.75
CA MET A 260 -8.38 -3.75 -16.86
C MET A 260 -9.65 -3.60 -17.71
N CYS A 261 -9.77 -4.37 -18.79
CA CYS A 261 -10.99 -4.38 -19.60
C CYS A 261 -12.18 -4.92 -18.80
N GLU A 262 -11.98 -5.98 -18.02
CA GLU A 262 -13.00 -6.53 -17.12
C GLU A 262 -13.34 -5.56 -15.99
N LEU A 263 -12.35 -4.86 -15.43
CA LEU A 263 -12.60 -3.83 -14.44
C LEU A 263 -13.53 -2.73 -15.01
N ARG A 264 -13.26 -2.30 -16.25
CA ARG A 264 -14.12 -1.34 -16.97
C ARG A 264 -15.47 -1.91 -17.34
N ALA A 265 -15.58 -3.21 -17.62
CA ALA A 265 -16.88 -3.85 -17.87
C ALA A 265 -17.78 -3.84 -16.62
N LEU A 266 -17.18 -3.93 -15.43
CA LEU A 266 -17.88 -3.79 -14.15
C LEU A 266 -18.23 -2.32 -13.81
N TRP A 267 -17.54 -1.37 -14.44
CA TRP A 267 -17.69 0.07 -14.25
C TRP A 267 -17.88 0.78 -15.58
N PRO A 268 -19.06 0.63 -16.20
CA PRO A 268 -19.30 1.19 -17.52
C PRO A 268 -19.26 2.73 -17.48
N GLU A 269 -18.77 3.32 -18.57
CA GLU A 269 -18.38 4.74 -18.64
C GLU A 269 -19.55 5.71 -18.44
N ASP A 270 -20.79 5.23 -18.59
CA ASP A 270 -22.02 5.97 -18.31
C ASP A 270 -22.32 6.14 -16.82
N LEU A 271 -21.74 5.28 -15.96
CA LEU A 271 -21.95 5.30 -14.51
C LEU A 271 -20.75 5.85 -13.71
N VAL A 272 -19.58 5.96 -14.34
CA VAL A 272 -18.33 6.40 -13.70
C VAL A 272 -17.82 7.65 -14.40
N ASP A 273 -17.99 8.79 -13.73
CA ASP A 273 -17.40 10.03 -14.22
C ASP A 273 -15.86 9.99 -14.06
N ALA A 274 -15.17 10.86 -14.80
CA ALA A 274 -13.72 10.97 -14.69
C ALA A 274 -13.27 11.29 -13.24
N ASN A 275 -14.10 11.97 -12.45
CA ASN A 275 -13.83 12.28 -11.05
C ASN A 275 -13.89 11.05 -10.14
N ALA A 276 -14.69 10.03 -10.48
CA ALA A 276 -14.76 8.81 -9.68
C ALA A 276 -13.41 8.09 -9.61
N TRP A 277 -12.57 8.16 -10.65
CA TRP A 277 -11.20 7.64 -10.58
C TRP A 277 -10.35 8.40 -9.57
N GLU A 278 -10.43 9.74 -9.58
CA GLU A 278 -9.68 10.58 -8.62
C GLU A 278 -10.16 10.38 -7.17
N GLN A 279 -11.43 10.03 -6.98
CA GLN A 279 -12.02 9.75 -5.68
C GLN A 279 -11.89 8.29 -5.24
N SER A 280 -11.43 7.41 -6.12
CA SER A 280 -11.27 5.98 -5.82
C SER A 280 -10.12 5.76 -4.85
N ASP A 281 -10.29 4.83 -3.90
CA ASP A 281 -9.19 4.43 -3.03
C ASP A 281 -8.15 3.64 -3.86
N PRO A 282 -6.90 4.13 -4.00
CA PRO A 282 -5.85 3.44 -4.75
C PRO A 282 -5.57 2.03 -4.25
N ARG A 283 -5.79 1.73 -2.96
CA ARG A 283 -5.60 0.38 -2.38
C ARG A 283 -6.62 -0.59 -2.94
N GLU A 284 -7.88 -0.18 -2.94
CA GLU A 284 -8.98 -1.01 -3.42
C GLU A 284 -8.87 -1.22 -4.94
N LEU A 285 -8.49 -0.16 -5.65
CA LEU A 285 -8.27 -0.24 -7.09
C LEU A 285 -7.11 -1.18 -7.44
N ALA A 286 -5.97 -1.06 -6.74
CA ALA A 286 -4.83 -1.98 -6.91
C ALA A 286 -5.24 -3.44 -6.68
N LEU A 287 -6.01 -3.70 -5.62
CA LEU A 287 -6.52 -5.04 -5.31
C LEU A 287 -7.45 -5.57 -6.40
N ALA A 288 -8.37 -4.74 -6.89
CA ALA A 288 -9.31 -5.12 -7.94
C ALA A 288 -8.58 -5.43 -9.25
N VAL A 289 -7.63 -4.59 -9.66
CA VAL A 289 -6.79 -4.81 -10.85
C VAL A 289 -6.01 -6.11 -10.72
N ARG A 290 -5.35 -6.36 -9.58
CA ARG A 290 -4.63 -7.61 -9.35
C ARG A 290 -5.57 -8.82 -9.42
N ALA A 291 -6.72 -8.76 -8.77
CA ALA A 291 -7.66 -9.88 -8.71
C ALA A 291 -8.18 -10.25 -10.10
N LEU A 292 -8.57 -9.26 -10.90
CA LEU A 292 -9.05 -9.48 -12.26
C LEU A 292 -7.93 -9.92 -13.20
N SER A 293 -6.73 -9.35 -13.07
CA SER A 293 -5.59 -9.70 -13.93
C SER A 293 -5.03 -11.10 -13.67
N THR A 294 -5.14 -11.61 -12.43
CA THR A 294 -4.65 -12.93 -12.04
C THR A 294 -5.66 -14.05 -12.27
N ARG A 295 -6.96 -13.78 -12.14
CA ARG A 295 -8.02 -14.77 -12.38
C ARG A 295 -8.08 -15.24 -13.84
N LEU A 296 -7.61 -14.40 -14.76
CA LEU A 296 -7.73 -14.58 -16.21
C LEU A 296 -6.41 -15.01 -16.87
N ARG A 297 -5.43 -15.44 -16.06
CA ARG A 297 -4.24 -16.17 -16.54
C ARG A 297 -4.52 -17.66 -16.52
#